data_AF-A0A643IQF9-F1
#
_entry.id   AF-A0A643IQF9-F1
#
_cell.length_a   1.000
_cell.length_b   1.000
_cell.length_c   1.000
_cell.angle_alpha   90.00
_cell.angle_beta   90.00
_cell.angle_gamma   90.00
#
_symmetry.space_group_name_H-M   'P 1'
#
loop_
_entity.id
_entity.type
_entity.pdbx_description
1 polymer ?
#
loop_
_entity_poly.entity_id
_entity_poly.type
_entity_poly.pdbx_seq_one_letter_code
_entity_poly.pdbx_strand_id
1 'polypeptide(L)'
;DAPLGVSYDLRAELVPEDVEWRPAPLPRPRIDGPQIATVVGPAGEEIHCDEWGRVKVQFPWDREGRHDEFSTCWIRVAQNWAGADWGHMAIPRIGQEVIVDYLDGDCDQPI
;
A
#
# COMPACT_ATOMS: atom_id res chain seq x y z
N ASP A 1 -3.13 -29.39 58.02
CA ASP A 1 -2.49 -28.45 57.07
C ASP A 1 -2.00 -29.25 55.88
N ALA A 2 -2.58 -29.19 54.67
CA ALA A 2 -3.03 -27.99 53.97
C ALA A 2 -4.39 -28.19 53.25
N PRO A 3 -5.29 -27.19 53.27
CA PRO A 3 -6.51 -27.18 52.47
C PRO A 3 -6.23 -26.44 51.15
N LEU A 4 -5.88 -27.14 50.08
CA LEU A 4 -5.74 -26.52 48.76
C LEU A 4 -6.82 -27.10 47.84
N GLY A 5 -8.03 -26.54 47.96
CA GLY A 5 -9.07 -26.70 46.94
C GLY A 5 -8.74 -25.82 45.74
N VAL A 6 -8.70 -26.40 44.55
CA VAL A 6 -8.47 -25.65 43.31
C VAL A 6 -9.82 -25.06 42.89
N SER A 7 -9.89 -23.74 42.74
CA SER A 7 -11.09 -23.05 42.23
C SER A 7 -10.79 -22.40 40.88
N TYR A 8 -11.81 -22.30 40.03
CA TYR A 8 -11.73 -21.67 38.72
C TYR A 8 -12.94 -20.74 38.53
N ASP A 9 -12.67 -19.57 37.93
CA ASP A 9 -13.66 -18.57 37.56
C ASP A 9 -13.62 -18.36 36.04
N LEU A 10 -14.79 -18.34 35.41
CA LEU A 10 -14.96 -18.09 33.98
C LEU A 10 -15.91 -16.91 33.79
N ARG A 11 -15.46 -15.92 33.02
CA ARG A 11 -16.32 -14.87 32.47
C ARG A 11 -16.30 -14.96 30.95
N ALA A 12 -17.49 -14.97 30.34
CA ALA A 12 -17.67 -15.02 28.90
C ALA A 12 -18.66 -13.95 28.44
N GLU A 13 -18.46 -13.47 27.21
CA GLU A 13 -19.40 -12.61 26.49
C GLU A 13 -19.99 -13.46 25.35
N LEU A 14 -21.33 -13.49 25.25
CA LEU A 14 -22.05 -14.38 24.35
C LEU A 14 -22.72 -13.55 23.25
N VAL A 15 -22.76 -14.09 22.04
CA VAL A 15 -23.48 -13.52 20.90
C VAL A 15 -24.62 -14.48 20.54
N PRO A 16 -25.84 -13.98 20.22
CA PRO A 16 -26.93 -14.83 19.76
C PRO A 16 -26.57 -15.64 18.51
N GLU A 17 -27.08 -16.87 18.41
CA GLU A 17 -26.83 -17.79 17.28
C GLU A 17 -27.33 -17.23 15.94
N ASP A 18 -28.42 -16.46 15.98
CA ASP A 18 -29.09 -15.89 14.82
C ASP A 18 -28.47 -14.56 14.35
N VAL A 19 -27.37 -14.12 14.98
CA VAL A 19 -26.66 -12.88 14.64
C VAL A 19 -25.27 -13.19 14.10
N GLU A 20 -24.97 -12.66 12.92
CA GLU A 20 -23.60 -12.66 12.41
C GLU A 20 -22.75 -11.69 13.24
N TRP A 21 -21.83 -12.23 14.03
CA TRP A 21 -20.86 -11.43 14.75
C TRP A 21 -19.75 -10.92 13.82
N ARG A 22 -19.46 -9.63 13.88
CA ARG A 22 -18.29 -9.02 13.22
C ARG A 22 -17.51 -8.19 14.24
N PRO A 23 -16.18 -8.31 14.31
CA PRO A 23 -15.39 -7.44 15.17
C PRO A 23 -15.50 -5.98 14.71
N ALA A 24 -15.42 -5.04 15.66
CA ALA A 24 -15.28 -3.64 15.31
C ALA A 24 -13.99 -3.43 14.49
N PRO A 25 -14.02 -2.66 13.39
CA PRO A 25 -12.84 -2.40 12.61
C PRO A 25 -11.82 -1.59 13.41
N LEU A 26 -10.54 -1.91 13.25
CA LEU A 26 -9.46 -1.10 13.78
C LEU A 26 -9.35 0.22 13.00
N PRO A 27 -8.79 1.29 13.59
CA PRO A 27 -8.48 2.50 12.87
C PRO A 27 -7.62 2.20 11.64
N ARG A 28 -7.97 2.78 10.48
CA ARG A 28 -7.20 2.60 9.25
C ARG A 28 -5.84 3.30 9.38
N PRO A 29 -4.73 2.65 8.97
CA PRO A 29 -3.44 3.32 8.83
C PRO A 29 -3.56 4.54 7.91
N ARG A 30 -2.81 5.60 8.22
CA ARG A 30 -2.77 6.83 7.42
C ARG A 30 -1.33 7.24 7.17
N ILE A 31 -1.08 7.78 5.98
CA ILE A 31 0.17 8.42 5.62
C ILE A 31 -0.02 9.93 5.72
N ASP A 32 0.79 10.58 6.56
CA ASP A 32 0.66 12.01 6.87
C ASP A 32 1.17 12.93 5.75
N GLY A 33 1.96 12.41 4.82
CA GLY A 33 2.51 13.19 3.72
C GLY A 33 3.29 12.35 2.71
N PRO A 34 3.73 12.99 1.62
CA PRO A 34 4.37 12.29 0.51
C PRO A 34 5.69 11.65 0.91
N GLN A 35 6.05 10.59 0.20
CA GLN A 35 7.27 9.81 0.42
C GLN A 35 8.08 9.71 -0.87
N ILE A 36 9.38 9.45 -0.74
CA ILE A 36 10.22 9.14 -1.90
C ILE A 36 10.16 7.64 -2.21
N ALA A 37 10.25 7.31 -3.49
CA ALA A 37 10.39 5.94 -3.97
C ALA A 37 11.27 5.91 -5.22
N THR A 38 11.86 4.74 -5.52
CA THR A 38 12.66 4.54 -6.74
C THR A 38 11.83 3.80 -7.78
N VAL A 39 11.79 4.27 -9.02
CA VAL A 39 11.10 3.59 -10.12
C VAL A 39 11.79 2.26 -10.44
N VAL A 40 11.02 1.19 -10.62
CA VAL A 40 11.52 -0.17 -10.87
C VAL A 40 10.80 -0.83 -12.05
N GLY A 41 11.41 -1.89 -12.58
CA GLY A 41 10.90 -2.66 -13.69
C GLY A 41 11.81 -3.84 -14.04
N PRO A 42 11.55 -4.52 -15.16
CA PRO A 42 12.30 -5.70 -15.57
C PRO A 42 13.79 -5.42 -15.79
N ALA A 43 14.63 -6.42 -15.55
CA ALA A 43 16.05 -6.32 -15.79
C ALA A 43 16.35 -6.06 -17.28
N GLY A 44 17.20 -5.07 -17.55
CA GLY A 44 17.61 -4.69 -18.90
C GLY A 44 16.70 -3.69 -19.60
N GLU A 45 15.55 -3.35 -19.01
CA GLU A 45 14.69 -2.27 -19.48
C GLU A 45 15.11 -0.92 -18.88
N GLU A 46 14.88 0.15 -19.63
CA GLU A 46 15.07 1.53 -19.15
C GLU A 46 13.74 2.17 -18.71
N ILE A 47 12.63 1.81 -19.40
CA ILE A 47 11.30 2.37 -19.16
C ILE A 47 10.34 1.21 -18.96
N HIS A 48 9.59 1.21 -17.86
CA HIS A 48 8.55 0.23 -17.59
C HIS A 48 7.25 0.92 -17.21
N CYS A 49 6.34 1.00 -18.18
CA CYS A 49 5.01 1.57 -17.99
C CYS A 49 3.94 0.76 -18.71
N ASP A 50 2.70 0.93 -18.30
CA ASP A 50 1.53 0.39 -18.99
C ASP A 50 0.87 1.41 -19.94
N GLU A 51 -0.28 1.04 -20.51
CA GLU A 51 -1.01 1.87 -21.49
C GLU A 51 -1.50 3.22 -20.93
N TRP A 52 -1.51 3.41 -19.61
CA TRP A 52 -1.91 4.65 -18.95
C TRP A 52 -0.70 5.46 -18.45
N GLY A 53 0.53 5.08 -18.81
CA GLY A 53 1.75 5.76 -18.38
C GLY A 53 2.03 5.61 -16.88
N ARG A 54 1.49 4.57 -16.25
CA ARG A 54 1.75 4.25 -14.84
C ARG A 54 3.11 3.58 -14.71
N VAL A 55 3.74 3.73 -13.56
CA VAL A 55 5.04 3.09 -13.26
C VAL A 55 4.92 2.22 -12.02
N LYS A 56 5.92 1.37 -11.80
CA LYS A 56 6.11 0.66 -10.54
C LYS A 56 7.28 1.28 -9.80
N VAL A 57 7.22 1.24 -8.47
CA VAL A 57 8.25 1.78 -7.59
C VAL A 57 8.68 0.78 -6.52
N GLN A 58 9.81 1.03 -5.89
CA GLN A 58 10.25 0.42 -4.65
C GLN A 58 10.31 1.51 -3.59
N PHE A 59 9.62 1.31 -2.47
CA PHE A 59 9.72 2.20 -1.31
C PHE A 59 10.97 1.88 -0.47
N PRO A 60 11.62 2.87 0.15
CA PRO A 60 12.80 2.64 0.99
C PRO A 60 12.53 1.74 2.21
N TRP A 61 11.28 1.70 2.68
CA TRP A 61 10.85 0.88 3.81
C TRP A 61 10.40 -0.53 3.41
N ASP A 62 10.23 -0.80 2.11
CA ASP A 62 9.85 -2.12 1.62
C ASP A 62 11.09 -3.02 1.59
N ARG A 63 11.06 -4.05 2.44
CA ARG A 63 12.13 -5.03 2.63
C ARG A 63 11.91 -6.32 1.85
N GLU A 64 10.70 -6.52 1.31
CA GLU A 64 10.31 -7.74 0.60
C GLU A 64 10.43 -7.57 -0.91
N GLY A 65 10.25 -6.34 -1.42
CA GLY A 65 10.47 -6.01 -2.82
C GLY A 65 11.93 -6.26 -3.25
N ARG A 66 12.08 -6.67 -4.51
CA ARG A 66 13.37 -7.07 -5.09
C ARG A 66 13.93 -6.06 -6.08
N HIS A 67 13.40 -4.83 -6.04
CA HIS A 67 13.67 -3.79 -7.03
C HIS A 67 13.42 -4.26 -8.47
N ASP A 68 12.31 -4.97 -8.68
CA ASP A 68 11.94 -5.58 -9.96
C ASP A 68 10.50 -5.21 -10.36
N GLU A 69 10.00 -5.77 -11.45
CA GLU A 69 8.64 -5.53 -11.95
C GLU A 69 7.53 -6.03 -11.02
N PHE A 70 7.84 -6.67 -9.90
CA PHE A 70 6.86 -7.22 -8.95
C PHE A 70 6.81 -6.45 -7.62
N SER A 71 7.65 -5.44 -7.42
CA SER A 71 7.72 -4.69 -6.15
C SER A 71 6.41 -4.02 -5.74
N THR A 72 5.65 -3.46 -6.70
CA THR A 72 4.41 -2.71 -6.40
C THR A 72 3.32 -2.90 -7.45
N CYS A 73 2.13 -2.38 -7.13
CA CYS A 73 1.06 -2.14 -8.08
C CYS A 73 1.44 -1.02 -9.08
N TRP A 74 0.62 -0.83 -10.10
CA TRP A 74 0.78 0.29 -11.03
C TRP A 74 0.34 1.60 -10.39
N ILE A 75 1.24 2.57 -10.35
CA ILE A 75 1.04 3.89 -9.74
C ILE A 75 0.95 4.94 -10.86
N ARG A 76 -0.09 5.76 -10.82
CA ARG A 76 -0.26 6.87 -11.78
C ARG A 76 0.86 7.89 -11.60
N VAL A 77 1.14 8.66 -12.64
CA VAL A 77 2.17 9.70 -12.59
C VAL A 77 1.54 11.03 -12.90
N ALA A 78 1.64 11.98 -11.98
CA ALA A 78 1.21 13.35 -12.21
C ALA A 78 1.96 13.96 -13.41
N GLN A 79 1.21 14.56 -14.33
CA GLN A 79 1.76 15.23 -15.51
C GLN A 79 1.58 16.73 -15.40
N ASN A 80 2.45 17.49 -16.05
CA ASN A 80 2.33 18.94 -16.15
C ASN A 80 0.98 19.38 -16.74
N TRP A 81 0.46 18.61 -17.71
CA TRP A 81 -0.85 18.85 -18.32
C TRP A 81 -1.37 17.58 -19.00
N ALA A 82 -2.63 17.21 -18.74
CA ALA A 82 -3.28 16.05 -19.34
C ALA A 82 -4.69 16.40 -19.86
N GLY A 83 -4.91 16.21 -21.15
CA GLY A 83 -6.21 16.23 -21.82
C GLY A 83 -6.62 14.82 -22.25
N ALA A 84 -7.72 14.69 -23.01
CA ALA A 84 -8.29 13.39 -23.36
C ALA A 84 -7.33 12.49 -24.17
N ASP A 85 -6.68 13.05 -25.20
CA ASP A 85 -5.71 12.36 -26.07
C ASP A 85 -4.50 13.25 -26.39
N TRP A 86 -4.28 14.29 -25.58
CA TRP A 86 -3.25 15.30 -25.81
C TRP A 86 -2.75 15.84 -24.49
N GLY A 87 -1.54 16.38 -24.46
CA GLY A 87 -0.93 16.93 -23.26
C GLY A 87 0.57 16.71 -23.21
N HIS A 88 1.13 16.84 -22.01
CA HIS A 88 2.52 16.57 -21.73
C HIS A 88 2.67 15.15 -21.18
N MET A 89 3.67 14.42 -21.67
CA MET A 89 4.00 13.10 -21.17
C MET A 89 5.50 12.98 -20.91
N ALA A 90 5.86 12.85 -19.63
CA ALA A 90 7.20 12.47 -19.20
C ALA A 90 7.08 11.26 -18.26
N ILE A 91 7.47 10.09 -18.76
CA ILE A 91 7.43 8.84 -18.01
C ILE A 91 8.73 8.71 -17.20
N PRO A 92 8.66 8.54 -15.86
CA PRO A 92 9.81 8.25 -15.03
C PRO A 92 10.51 6.95 -15.48
N ARG A 93 11.84 6.98 -15.54
CA ARG A 93 12.67 5.84 -15.96
C ARG A 93 13.09 5.01 -14.75
N ILE A 94 13.38 3.73 -14.99
CA ILE A 94 13.88 2.82 -13.95
C ILE A 94 15.14 3.41 -13.30
N GLY A 95 15.17 3.38 -11.96
CA GLY A 95 16.25 3.96 -11.14
C GLY A 95 16.08 5.45 -10.80
N GLN A 96 15.09 6.14 -11.38
CA GLN A 96 14.81 7.53 -10.99
C GLN A 96 14.04 7.59 -9.67
N GLU A 97 14.32 8.61 -8.87
CA GLU A 97 13.57 8.91 -7.65
C GLU A 97 12.32 9.72 -8.00
N VAL A 98 11.20 9.35 -7.38
CA VAL A 98 9.92 10.03 -7.51
C VAL A 98 9.34 10.33 -6.13
N ILE A 99 8.52 11.37 -6.07
CA ILE A 99 7.66 11.66 -4.91
C ILE A 99 6.33 10.95 -5.15
N VAL A 100 5.90 10.14 -4.19
CA VAL A 100 4.64 9.41 -4.17
C VAL A 100 3.74 10.04 -3.11
N ASP A 101 2.54 10.43 -3.50
CA ASP A 101 1.49 10.89 -2.60
C ASP A 101 0.41 9.82 -2.44
N TYR A 102 -0.51 10.02 -1.50
CA TYR A 102 -1.52 9.03 -1.13
C TYR A 102 -2.90 9.66 -1.08
N LEU A 103 -3.83 9.16 -1.89
CA LEU A 103 -5.19 9.69 -1.95
C LEU A 103 -5.87 9.57 -0.58
N ASP A 104 -6.32 10.69 -0.04
CA ASP A 104 -6.89 10.81 1.32
C ASP A 104 -5.98 10.29 2.45
N GLY A 105 -4.67 10.16 2.20
CA GLY A 105 -3.69 9.55 3.10
C GLY A 105 -3.81 8.03 3.23
N ASP A 106 -4.50 7.35 2.31
CA ASP A 106 -4.65 5.90 2.29
C ASP A 106 -3.39 5.22 1.72
N CYS A 107 -2.72 4.39 2.52
CA CYS A 107 -1.51 3.67 2.09
C CYS A 107 -1.75 2.74 0.89
N ASP A 108 -2.99 2.34 0.65
CA ASP A 108 -3.39 1.47 -0.45
C ASP A 108 -3.63 2.23 -1.77
N GLN A 109 -3.58 3.57 -1.76
CA GLN A 109 -3.91 4.42 -2.91
C GLN A 109 -2.79 5.41 -3.27
N PRO A 110 -1.60 4.91 -3.67
CA PRO A 110 -0.50 5.76 -4.11
C PRO A 110 -0.78 6.41 -5.48
N ILE A 111 -0.23 7.61 -5.69
CA ILE A 111 -0.27 8.39 -6.94
C ILE A 111 1.01 9.22 -7.14
#